data_AF-A0A7R9LX12-F1
#
_entry.id   AF-A0A7R9LX12-F1
#
_cell.length_a   1.000
_cell.length_b   1.000
_cell.length_c   1.000
_cell.angle_alpha   90.00
_cell.angle_beta   90.00
_cell.angle_gamma   90.00
#
_symmetry.space_group_name_H-M   'P 1'
#
loop_
_entity.id
_entity.type
_entity.pdbx_description
1 polymer ?
#
loop_
_entity_poly.entity_id
_entity_poly.type
_entity_poly.pdbx_seq_one_letter_code
_entity_poly.pdbx_strand_id
1 'polypeptide(L)'
;MSGNTCFIPISKHLRSRQRRQNFLVYKCYFDEKCKLDSVTRKFCRRCRLRKCFEIGMKQEWILNDEEKQVRRKKIEEKRSKKRKNSVQSSSSETKSTSDSNTFNELEYNRLTELFTALNIMQTPLPENSVEMKSMDEMCTIMATKVDKEIRALVTVSKNLSAFNTMCENDQISLLKYGSLEIFSMRSVLTYDFINDSWTLVMDNNQSILLRFSNLEYDYVFAAHKNYLRKIGKEWDSDPYILDLLTAIVLFNPDRPNLIHKDMVKLQQQMYMYLLQRYLLLKSKSECHSKEKFLRLLNTLHDLEEFNKLKMTKCAQSRNAPEAFGPLLREILDISN
;
A
#
# COMPACT_ATOMS: atom_id res chain seq x y z
N MET A 1 31.93 -9.25 -36.25
CA MET A 1 31.41 -7.89 -35.98
C MET A 1 30.72 -7.89 -34.62
N SER A 2 31.35 -7.24 -33.64
CA SER A 2 30.78 -6.44 -32.52
C SER A 2 29.29 -6.64 -32.13
N GLY A 3 28.90 -6.76 -30.85
CA GLY A 3 29.63 -6.61 -29.60
C GLY A 3 28.73 -6.61 -28.34
N ASN A 4 29.40 -6.61 -27.19
CA ASN A 4 28.96 -6.25 -25.84
C ASN A 4 28.21 -7.28 -24.97
N THR A 5 28.93 -8.34 -24.61
CA THR A 5 28.74 -9.06 -23.34
C THR A 5 29.10 -8.16 -22.15
N CYS A 6 28.11 -7.70 -21.40
CA CYS A 6 28.33 -6.98 -20.13
C CYS A 6 28.66 -7.99 -19.01
N PHE A 7 29.93 -8.38 -18.92
CA PHE A 7 30.49 -9.09 -17.78
C PHE A 7 30.56 -8.13 -16.58
N ILE A 8 29.50 -8.08 -15.77
CA ILE A 8 29.53 -7.37 -14.48
C ILE A 8 30.27 -8.25 -13.46
N PRO A 9 31.35 -7.77 -12.83
CA PRO A 9 32.06 -8.51 -11.80
C PRO A 9 31.16 -8.79 -10.58
N ILE A 10 31.27 -10.01 -10.06
CA ILE A 10 30.49 -10.70 -9.00
C ILE A 10 30.40 -9.96 -7.63
N SER A 11 30.86 -8.72 -7.50
CA SER A 11 30.93 -8.01 -6.22
C SER A 11 29.61 -7.41 -5.70
N LYS A 12 28.54 -7.33 -6.51
CA LYS A 12 27.26 -6.70 -6.08
C LYS A 12 26.12 -7.68 -5.78
N HIS A 13 26.18 -8.95 -6.19
CA HIS A 13 25.05 -9.88 -6.08
C HIS A 13 25.15 -10.95 -4.97
N LEU A 14 26.27 -10.99 -4.25
CA LEU A 14 26.60 -12.02 -3.24
C LEU A 14 27.10 -11.39 -1.91
N ARG A 15 26.48 -10.29 -1.47
CA ARG A 15 26.99 -9.44 -0.36
C ARG A 15 26.60 -9.81 1.08
N SER A 16 25.97 -10.95 1.37
CA SER A 16 25.74 -11.31 2.78
C SER A 16 26.04 -12.78 3.09
N ARG A 17 26.52 -12.95 4.33
CA ARG A 17 27.10 -14.10 5.07
C ARG A 17 26.51 -15.51 4.85
N GLN A 18 25.44 -15.69 4.08
CA GLN A 18 24.65 -16.94 4.06
C GLN A 18 24.91 -17.89 2.88
N ARG A 19 25.99 -17.72 2.12
CA ARG A 19 26.17 -18.42 0.82
C ARG A 19 27.53 -19.10 0.66
N ARG A 20 27.91 -19.88 1.67
CA ARG A 20 29.02 -20.84 1.55
C ARG A 20 28.65 -22.27 1.83
N GLN A 21 27.61 -22.48 2.60
CA GLN A 21 27.03 -23.79 2.80
C GLN A 21 25.59 -23.69 2.31
N ASN A 22 25.20 -24.72 1.56
CA ASN A 22 23.83 -25.04 1.19
C ASN A 22 23.35 -24.68 -0.21
N PHE A 23 23.96 -25.33 -1.20
CA PHE A 23 23.22 -25.76 -2.40
C PHE A 23 21.92 -26.51 -2.05
N LEU A 24 21.86 -27.09 -0.83
CA LEU A 24 20.75 -27.81 -0.21
C LEU A 24 19.70 -26.95 0.54
N VAL A 25 19.90 -25.63 0.78
CA VAL A 25 18.97 -24.82 1.63
C VAL A 25 17.93 -24.07 0.84
N TYR A 26 18.20 -23.79 -0.44
CA TYR A 26 17.19 -23.15 -1.27
C TYR A 26 16.30 -24.22 -1.87
N LYS A 27 15.11 -24.40 -1.30
CA LYS A 27 14.05 -25.22 -1.89
C LYS A 27 13.33 -24.41 -2.97
N CYS A 28 13.00 -25.04 -4.10
CA CYS A 28 12.02 -24.48 -5.02
C CYS A 28 10.63 -24.84 -4.49
N TYR A 29 9.74 -23.86 -4.42
CA TYR A 29 8.35 -24.06 -4.01
C TYR A 29 7.39 -24.09 -5.21
N PHE A 30 7.95 -24.27 -6.40
CA PHE A 30 7.26 -24.43 -7.69
C PHE A 30 7.83 -25.70 -8.36
N ASP A 31 7.78 -25.81 -9.69
CA ASP A 31 8.17 -27.03 -10.43
C ASP A 31 9.66 -27.13 -10.79
N GLU A 32 10.54 -26.47 -10.04
CA GLU A 32 11.99 -26.33 -10.32
C GLU A 32 12.34 -25.74 -11.71
N LYS A 33 11.35 -25.24 -12.46
CA LYS A 33 11.47 -24.68 -13.82
C LYS A 33 11.06 -23.20 -13.93
N CYS A 34 11.14 -22.44 -12.82
CA CYS A 34 10.76 -21.03 -12.80
C CYS A 34 11.46 -20.24 -13.92
N LYS A 35 10.69 -19.52 -14.74
CA LYS A 35 11.21 -18.55 -15.71
C LYS A 35 11.96 -17.45 -14.97
N LEU A 36 13.18 -17.10 -15.41
CA LEU A 36 14.04 -16.09 -14.78
C LEU A 36 14.28 -14.93 -15.75
N ASP A 37 13.61 -13.81 -15.51
CA ASP A 37 13.83 -12.55 -16.19
C ASP A 37 14.16 -11.44 -15.16
N SER A 38 14.25 -10.18 -15.60
CA SER A 38 14.56 -9.04 -14.73
C SER A 38 13.60 -8.91 -13.55
N VAL A 39 12.35 -9.34 -13.72
CA VAL A 39 11.24 -9.29 -12.78
C VAL A 39 11.21 -10.57 -11.92
N THR A 40 11.21 -11.74 -12.56
CA THR A 40 10.94 -13.01 -11.88
C THR A 40 12.15 -13.64 -11.19
N ARG A 41 13.37 -13.19 -11.50
CA ARG A 41 14.62 -13.74 -10.93
C ARG A 41 14.73 -13.63 -9.41
N LYS A 42 13.89 -12.83 -8.74
CA LYS A 42 13.85 -12.72 -7.27
C LYS A 42 12.90 -13.74 -6.62
N PHE A 43 11.95 -14.30 -7.36
CA PHE A 43 10.88 -15.16 -6.83
C PHE A 43 11.36 -16.55 -6.43
N CYS A 44 12.32 -17.13 -7.16
CA CYS A 44 12.88 -18.44 -6.83
C CYS A 44 14.40 -18.39 -6.70
N ARG A 45 14.90 -18.35 -5.46
CA ARG A 45 16.34 -18.33 -5.17
C ARG A 45 17.05 -19.59 -5.65
N ARG A 46 16.37 -20.74 -5.62
CA ARG A 46 16.86 -22.05 -6.09
C ARG A 46 17.08 -22.07 -7.60
N CYS A 47 16.05 -21.78 -8.39
CA CYS A 47 16.15 -21.74 -9.85
C CYS A 47 17.12 -20.65 -10.32
N ARG A 48 17.14 -19.49 -9.64
CA ARG A 48 18.11 -18.43 -9.94
C ARG A 48 19.55 -18.90 -9.76
N LEU A 49 19.86 -19.53 -8.63
CA LEU A 49 21.20 -20.01 -8.34
C LEU A 49 21.62 -21.14 -9.30
N ARG A 50 20.71 -22.08 -9.61
CA ARG A 50 20.93 -23.12 -10.63
C ARG A 50 21.28 -22.50 -11.98
N LYS A 51 20.50 -21.51 -12.43
CA LYS A 51 20.76 -20.84 -13.72
C LYS A 51 22.09 -20.09 -13.74
N CYS A 52 22.51 -19.49 -12.62
CA CYS A 52 23.83 -18.86 -12.49
C CYS A 52 24.98 -19.86 -12.73
N PHE A 53 24.86 -21.09 -12.22
CA PHE A 53 25.85 -22.15 -12.47
C PHE A 53 25.76 -22.69 -13.91
N GLU A 54 24.55 -22.87 -14.47
CA GLU A 54 24.36 -23.30 -15.86
C GLU A 54 24.98 -22.34 -16.88
N ILE A 55 24.97 -21.03 -16.62
CA ILE A 55 25.62 -20.03 -17.48
C ILE A 55 27.14 -19.91 -17.22
N GLY A 56 27.71 -20.81 -16.41
CA GLY A 56 29.15 -20.95 -16.24
C GLY A 56 29.78 -20.14 -15.09
N MET A 57 28.99 -19.58 -14.16
CA MET A 57 29.57 -19.01 -12.94
C MET A 57 30.16 -20.13 -12.10
N LYS A 58 31.39 -19.97 -11.60
CA LYS A 58 32.03 -21.02 -10.80
C LYS A 58 31.99 -20.70 -9.30
N GLN A 59 31.91 -21.73 -8.46
CA GLN A 59 31.78 -21.57 -7.01
C GLN A 59 33.03 -20.95 -6.38
N GLU A 60 34.20 -21.23 -6.94
CA GLU A 60 35.50 -20.68 -6.57
C GLU A 60 35.61 -19.16 -6.78
N TRP A 61 34.71 -18.52 -7.53
CA TRP A 61 34.67 -17.06 -7.68
C TRP A 61 34.12 -16.31 -6.45
N ILE A 62 33.73 -17.06 -5.41
CA ILE A 62 33.21 -16.52 -4.15
C ILE A 62 34.37 -16.37 -3.13
N LEU A 63 34.93 -15.14 -3.06
CA LEU A 63 36.05 -14.76 -2.18
C LEU A 63 35.98 -15.34 -0.78
N ASN A 64 36.95 -16.17 -0.38
CA ASN A 64 37.08 -16.81 0.95
C ASN A 64 37.06 -15.80 2.11
N ASP A 65 36.85 -16.25 3.34
CA ASP A 65 36.69 -15.31 4.47
C ASP A 65 37.99 -14.54 4.77
N GLU A 66 39.13 -15.16 4.49
CA GLU A 66 40.46 -14.53 4.54
C GLU A 66 40.60 -13.43 3.47
N GLU A 67 40.25 -13.71 2.21
CA GLU A 67 40.27 -12.76 1.09
C GLU A 67 39.29 -11.59 1.31
N LYS A 68 38.13 -11.84 1.93
CA LYS A 68 37.20 -10.79 2.36
C LYS A 68 37.79 -9.91 3.44
N GLN A 69 38.47 -10.49 4.44
CA GLN A 69 39.14 -9.72 5.48
C GLN A 69 40.30 -8.89 4.91
N VAL A 70 41.11 -9.47 4.00
CA VAL A 70 42.17 -8.74 3.28
C VAL A 70 41.60 -7.56 2.50
N ARG A 71 40.49 -7.77 1.78
CA ARG A 71 39.81 -6.69 1.04
C ARG A 71 39.25 -5.61 1.97
N ARG A 72 38.71 -5.97 3.14
CA ARG A 72 38.23 -5.01 4.15
C ARG A 72 39.38 -4.19 4.74
N LYS A 73 40.48 -4.83 5.14
CA LYS A 73 41.70 -4.15 5.64
C LYS A 73 42.26 -3.17 4.61
N LYS A 74 42.38 -3.57 3.33
CA LYS A 74 42.82 -2.67 2.24
C LYS A 74 41.89 -1.47 2.01
N ILE A 75 40.58 -1.64 2.21
CA ILE A 75 39.60 -0.54 2.09
C ILE A 75 39.73 0.42 3.29
N GLU A 76 39.92 -0.12 4.48
CA GLU A 76 40.05 0.64 5.72
C GLU A 76 41.36 1.45 5.74
N GLU A 77 42.48 0.86 5.32
CA GLU A 77 43.75 1.57 5.12
C GLU A 77 43.64 2.71 4.11
N LYS A 78 42.94 2.50 2.98
CA LYS A 78 42.70 3.57 2.00
C LYS A 78 41.83 4.70 2.57
N ARG A 79 40.85 4.38 3.42
CA ARG A 79 40.00 5.39 4.11
C ARG A 79 40.78 6.15 5.18
N SER A 80 41.65 5.48 5.93
CA SER A 80 42.51 6.09 6.93
C SER A 80 43.57 7.01 6.31
N LYS A 81 44.15 6.62 5.16
CA LYS A 81 45.05 7.48 4.37
C LYS A 81 44.33 8.69 3.79
N LYS A 82 43.06 8.54 3.38
CA LYS A 82 42.23 9.65 2.87
C LYS A 82 41.82 10.66 3.97
N ARG A 83 41.64 10.19 5.21
CA ARG A 83 41.38 11.06 6.39
C ARG A 83 42.60 11.88 6.82
N LYS A 84 43.82 11.37 6.63
CA LYS A 84 45.05 12.12 6.96
C LYS A 84 45.39 13.22 5.94
N ASN A 85 44.93 13.10 4.70
CA ASN A 85 45.17 14.09 3.63
C ASN A 85 44.13 15.22 3.55
N SER A 86 43.09 15.26 4.41
CA SER A 86 41.99 16.24 4.28
C SER A 86 42.11 17.51 5.14
N VAL A 87 43.29 17.83 5.66
CA VAL A 87 43.51 19.06 6.47
C VAL A 87 44.07 20.23 5.63
N GLN A 88 44.45 20.01 4.38
CA GLN A 88 44.91 21.07 3.48
C GLN A 88 44.41 20.83 2.06
N SER A 89 43.26 21.42 1.71
CA SER A 89 42.90 21.96 0.39
C SER A 89 41.38 21.97 0.21
N SER A 90 40.80 23.16 0.31
CA SER A 90 39.48 23.51 -0.19
C SER A 90 39.50 23.64 -1.71
N SER A 91 38.86 22.72 -2.43
CA SER A 91 38.11 22.96 -3.68
C SER A 91 37.66 21.63 -4.32
N SER A 92 36.36 21.59 -4.67
CA SER A 92 35.75 20.82 -5.77
C SER A 92 36.23 19.39 -6.05
N GLU A 93 35.39 18.39 -5.70
CA GLU A 93 34.87 17.35 -6.61
C GLU A 93 34.07 16.30 -5.81
N THR A 94 32.75 16.50 -5.78
CA THR A 94 31.77 15.58 -5.21
C THR A 94 31.60 14.36 -6.12
N LYS A 95 32.31 13.27 -5.78
CA LYS A 95 32.07 11.93 -6.34
C LYS A 95 30.83 11.30 -5.73
N SER A 96 29.80 11.20 -6.57
CA SER A 96 28.56 10.41 -6.49
C SER A 96 28.51 9.32 -5.40
N THR A 97 27.78 9.64 -4.33
CA THR A 97 27.15 8.66 -3.46
C THR A 97 25.76 8.39 -4.04
N SER A 98 25.46 7.15 -4.42
CA SER A 98 24.15 6.80 -5.01
C SER A 98 23.05 6.86 -3.94
N ASP A 99 22.36 7.99 -3.93
CA ASP A 99 20.99 8.33 -3.53
C ASP A 99 20.25 7.41 -2.53
N SER A 100 20.16 7.90 -1.29
CA SER A 100 19.19 7.47 -0.26
C SER A 100 17.95 8.38 -0.18
N ASN A 101 17.87 9.42 -1.03
CA ASN A 101 16.88 10.50 -0.92
C ASN A 101 15.79 10.47 -2.02
N THR A 102 15.75 9.43 -2.84
CA THR A 102 14.74 9.27 -3.91
C THR A 102 14.18 7.85 -3.92
N PHE A 103 13.02 7.68 -4.54
CA PHE A 103 12.46 6.36 -4.81
C PHE A 103 13.27 5.66 -5.90
N ASN A 104 13.50 4.36 -5.73
CA ASN A 104 14.03 3.55 -6.82
C ASN A 104 12.95 3.29 -7.89
N GLU A 105 13.36 2.84 -9.07
CA GLU A 105 12.47 2.63 -10.22
C GLU A 105 11.26 1.73 -9.91
N LEU A 106 11.44 0.67 -9.11
CA LEU A 106 10.34 -0.24 -8.75
C LEU A 106 9.38 0.41 -7.75
N GLU A 107 9.90 1.17 -6.78
CA GLU A 107 9.07 1.95 -5.85
C GLU A 107 8.25 2.98 -6.62
N TYR A 108 8.90 3.74 -7.50
CA TYR A 108 8.27 4.76 -8.31
C TYR A 108 7.17 4.16 -9.19
N ASN A 109 7.45 3.08 -9.93
CA ASN A 109 6.46 2.45 -10.80
C ASN A 109 5.23 1.95 -10.02
N ARG A 110 5.43 1.39 -8.82
CA ARG A 110 4.32 0.95 -7.95
C ARG A 110 3.50 2.10 -7.41
N LEU A 111 4.15 3.20 -7.01
CA LEU A 111 3.48 4.41 -6.56
C LEU A 111 2.68 5.06 -7.69
N THR A 112 3.29 5.20 -8.88
CA THR A 112 2.62 5.77 -10.05
C THR A 112 1.42 4.93 -10.48
N GLU A 113 1.55 3.60 -10.52
CA GLU A 113 0.43 2.69 -10.79
C GLU A 113 -0.72 2.92 -9.81
N LEU A 114 -0.41 2.94 -8.51
CA LEU A 114 -1.41 3.15 -7.45
C LEU A 114 -2.12 4.51 -7.58
N PHE A 115 -1.35 5.60 -7.65
CA PHE A 115 -1.90 6.95 -7.67
C PHE A 115 -2.67 7.24 -8.95
N THR A 116 -2.22 6.70 -10.08
CA THR A 116 -2.94 6.83 -11.36
C THR A 116 -4.25 6.06 -11.33
N ALA A 117 -4.25 4.84 -10.76
CA ALA A 117 -5.47 4.06 -10.61
C ALA A 117 -6.47 4.77 -9.67
N LEU A 118 -6.03 5.25 -8.51
CA LEU A 118 -6.90 5.91 -7.52
C LEU A 118 -7.37 7.31 -7.92
N ASN A 119 -6.74 7.94 -8.91
CA ASN A 119 -7.19 9.21 -9.48
C ASN A 119 -8.65 9.14 -9.99
N ILE A 120 -9.11 7.97 -10.43
CA ILE A 120 -10.49 7.73 -10.88
C ILE A 120 -11.52 8.00 -9.76
N MET A 121 -11.11 7.88 -8.50
CA MET A 121 -11.96 8.05 -7.33
C MET A 121 -11.90 9.47 -6.74
N GLN A 122 -11.36 10.46 -7.47
CA GLN A 122 -11.37 11.84 -7.02
C GLN A 122 -12.79 12.40 -6.95
N THR A 123 -13.11 13.06 -5.85
CA THR A 123 -14.38 13.75 -5.65
C THR A 123 -14.25 15.22 -6.06
N PRO A 124 -15.17 15.75 -6.90
CA PRO A 124 -15.18 17.16 -7.26
C PRO A 124 -15.38 18.05 -6.02
N LEU A 125 -14.94 19.32 -6.12
CA LEU A 125 -15.22 20.32 -5.09
C LEU A 125 -16.70 20.72 -5.12
N PRO A 126 -17.34 20.91 -3.97
CA PRO A 126 -18.73 21.33 -3.90
C PRO A 126 -18.87 22.83 -4.22
N GLU A 127 -19.79 23.19 -5.12
CA GLU A 127 -20.05 24.59 -5.50
C GLU A 127 -21.31 25.16 -4.82
N ASN A 128 -22.32 24.35 -4.52
CA ASN A 128 -23.54 24.74 -3.77
C ASN A 128 -24.16 23.52 -3.09
N SER A 129 -24.38 23.61 -1.76
CA SER A 129 -24.89 22.48 -0.97
C SER A 129 -26.32 22.64 -0.48
N VAL A 130 -27.14 21.61 -0.67
CA VAL A 130 -28.51 21.53 -0.14
C VAL A 130 -28.50 20.62 1.09
N GLU A 131 -29.03 21.12 2.20
CA GLU A 131 -29.14 20.34 3.44
C GLU A 131 -30.30 19.36 3.39
N MET A 132 -30.01 18.09 3.68
CA MET A 132 -31.00 17.03 3.69
C MET A 132 -31.63 16.87 5.07
N LYS A 133 -32.97 16.84 5.13
CA LYS A 133 -33.73 16.74 6.39
C LYS A 133 -34.41 15.39 6.61
N SER A 134 -34.68 14.62 5.54
CA SER A 134 -35.33 13.31 5.62
C SER A 134 -34.30 12.19 5.83
N MET A 135 -34.54 11.34 6.83
CA MET A 135 -33.67 10.19 7.14
C MET A 135 -33.72 9.11 6.05
N ASP A 136 -34.90 8.84 5.48
CA ASP A 136 -35.05 7.81 4.44
C ASP A 136 -34.38 8.25 3.13
N GLU A 137 -34.49 9.54 2.80
CA GLU A 137 -33.81 10.14 1.64
C GLU A 137 -32.29 10.12 1.84
N MET A 138 -31.81 10.43 3.05
CA MET A 138 -30.41 10.33 3.43
C MET A 138 -29.86 8.91 3.30
N CYS A 139 -30.58 7.90 3.78
CA CYS A 139 -30.18 6.50 3.65
C CYS A 139 -30.07 6.08 2.19
N THR A 140 -31.03 6.48 1.36
CA THR A 140 -31.05 6.21 -0.09
C THR A 140 -29.86 6.85 -0.81
N ILE A 141 -29.57 8.12 -0.50
CA ILE A 141 -28.43 8.84 -1.07
C ILE A 141 -27.11 8.22 -0.63
N MET A 142 -26.96 7.88 0.66
CA MET A 142 -25.77 7.20 1.18
C MET A 142 -25.57 5.84 0.49
N ALA A 143 -26.62 5.02 0.37
CA ALA A 143 -26.57 3.74 -0.32
C ALA A 143 -26.11 3.90 -1.78
N THR A 144 -26.68 4.87 -2.49
CA THR A 144 -26.30 5.20 -3.88
C THR A 144 -24.83 5.63 -3.98
N LYS A 145 -24.37 6.49 -3.06
CA LYS A 145 -23.00 6.97 -3.04
C LYS A 145 -22.01 5.85 -2.73
N VAL A 146 -22.34 4.99 -1.77
CA VAL A 146 -21.55 3.80 -1.41
C VAL A 146 -21.45 2.85 -2.60
N ASP A 147 -22.57 2.54 -3.28
CA ASP A 147 -22.58 1.69 -4.48
C ASP A 147 -21.66 2.25 -5.57
N LYS A 148 -21.74 3.56 -5.84
CA LYS A 148 -20.86 4.23 -6.81
C LYS A 148 -19.39 4.12 -6.42
N GLU A 149 -19.04 4.37 -5.16
CA GLU A 149 -17.65 4.29 -4.69
C GLU A 149 -17.13 2.85 -4.78
N ILE A 150 -17.95 1.86 -4.48
CA ILE A 150 -17.59 0.44 -4.60
C ILE A 150 -17.31 0.10 -6.07
N ARG A 151 -18.16 0.51 -7.03
CA ARG A 151 -17.91 0.29 -8.46
C ARG A 151 -16.64 0.97 -8.94
N ALA A 152 -16.36 2.17 -8.46
CA ALA A 152 -15.12 2.87 -8.74
C ALA A 152 -13.93 2.08 -8.18
N LEU A 153 -14.02 1.58 -6.94
CA LEU A 153 -12.98 0.75 -6.32
C LEU A 153 -12.75 -0.57 -7.06
N VAL A 154 -13.80 -1.23 -7.55
CA VAL A 154 -13.69 -2.43 -8.42
C VAL A 154 -12.88 -2.07 -9.67
N THR A 155 -13.18 -0.94 -10.30
CA THR A 155 -12.46 -0.46 -11.50
C THR A 155 -11.00 -0.16 -11.20
N VAL A 156 -10.72 0.56 -10.10
CA VAL A 156 -9.36 0.86 -9.63
C VAL A 156 -8.59 -0.43 -9.34
N SER A 157 -9.19 -1.38 -8.63
CA SER A 157 -8.53 -2.63 -8.25
C SER A 157 -8.08 -3.42 -9.49
N LYS A 158 -8.88 -3.45 -10.56
CA LYS A 158 -8.51 -4.10 -11.83
C LYS A 158 -7.34 -3.43 -12.55
N ASN A 159 -7.11 -2.14 -12.30
CA ASN A 159 -5.95 -1.41 -12.84
C ASN A 159 -4.65 -1.67 -12.05
N LEU A 160 -4.73 -2.33 -10.90
CA LEU A 160 -3.55 -2.75 -10.14
C LEU A 160 -3.09 -4.13 -10.61
N SER A 161 -1.89 -4.22 -11.19
CA SER A 161 -1.32 -5.48 -11.68
C SER A 161 -1.25 -6.56 -10.60
N ALA A 162 -1.01 -6.18 -9.35
CA ALA A 162 -0.98 -7.10 -8.21
C ALA A 162 -2.35 -7.74 -7.93
N PHE A 163 -3.44 -7.00 -8.11
CA PHE A 163 -4.80 -7.49 -7.89
C PHE A 163 -5.26 -8.36 -9.08
N ASN A 164 -5.02 -7.89 -10.30
CA ASN A 164 -5.43 -8.59 -11.53
C ASN A 164 -4.74 -9.96 -11.73
N THR A 165 -3.64 -10.21 -11.03
CA THR A 165 -2.92 -11.50 -11.05
C THR A 165 -3.40 -12.49 -9.97
N MET A 166 -4.26 -12.07 -9.05
CA MET A 166 -4.87 -12.94 -8.03
C MET A 166 -6.04 -13.72 -8.61
N CYS A 167 -6.42 -14.84 -7.99
CA CYS A 167 -7.61 -15.59 -8.40
C CYS A 167 -8.89 -14.81 -8.07
N GLU A 168 -9.97 -15.09 -8.80
CA GLU A 168 -11.25 -14.37 -8.66
C GLU A 168 -11.83 -14.46 -7.25
N ASN A 169 -11.72 -15.62 -6.59
CA ASN A 169 -12.19 -15.80 -5.20
C ASN A 169 -11.48 -14.84 -4.22
N ASP A 170 -10.17 -14.65 -4.38
CA ASP A 170 -9.41 -13.71 -3.56
C ASP A 170 -9.80 -12.27 -3.91
N GLN A 171 -9.92 -11.94 -5.20
CA GLN A 171 -10.37 -10.62 -5.65
C GLN A 171 -11.74 -10.24 -5.06
N ILE A 172 -12.72 -11.15 -5.14
CA ILE A 172 -14.07 -10.97 -4.59
C ILE A 172 -13.99 -10.79 -3.08
N SER A 173 -13.25 -11.65 -2.36
CA SER A 173 -13.13 -11.57 -0.91
C SER A 173 -12.49 -10.26 -0.46
N LEU A 174 -11.43 -9.79 -1.11
CA LEU A 174 -10.78 -8.52 -0.79
C LEU A 174 -11.72 -7.32 -0.98
N LEU A 175 -12.47 -7.28 -2.08
CA LEU A 175 -13.41 -6.19 -2.36
C LEU A 175 -14.63 -6.25 -1.43
N LYS A 176 -15.17 -7.45 -1.21
CA LYS A 176 -16.34 -7.67 -0.35
C LYS A 176 -16.09 -7.17 1.07
N TYR A 177 -14.97 -7.56 1.67
CA TYR A 177 -14.70 -7.22 3.06
C TYR A 177 -13.94 -5.89 3.24
N GLY A 178 -13.28 -5.36 2.21
CA GLY A 178 -12.49 -4.12 2.31
C GLY A 178 -13.19 -2.85 1.83
N SER A 179 -14.20 -2.95 0.97
CA SER A 179 -14.77 -1.78 0.28
C SER A 179 -15.43 -0.76 1.21
N LEU A 180 -16.17 -1.21 2.23
CA LEU A 180 -16.82 -0.34 3.21
C LEU A 180 -15.82 0.32 4.17
N GLU A 181 -14.73 -0.36 4.50
CA GLU A 181 -13.64 0.23 5.28
C GLU A 181 -12.96 1.34 4.47
N ILE A 182 -12.64 1.06 3.20
CA ILE A 182 -12.05 2.05 2.29
C ILE A 182 -12.98 3.26 2.12
N PHE A 183 -14.28 3.04 1.89
CA PHE A 183 -15.26 4.12 1.80
C PHE A 183 -15.29 4.98 3.07
N SER A 184 -15.39 4.36 4.24
CA SER A 184 -15.47 5.11 5.50
C SER A 184 -14.16 5.77 5.91
N MET A 185 -13.00 5.25 5.47
CA MET A 185 -11.72 5.95 5.58
C MET A 185 -11.68 7.18 4.66
N ARG A 186 -12.02 7.00 3.38
CA ARG A 186 -11.97 8.04 2.35
C ARG A 186 -12.97 9.17 2.58
N SER A 187 -14.01 8.97 3.38
CA SER A 187 -14.95 10.05 3.72
C SER A 187 -14.29 11.24 4.43
N VAL A 188 -13.05 11.10 4.93
CA VAL A 188 -12.22 12.23 5.41
C VAL A 188 -12.04 13.32 4.36
N LEU A 189 -12.06 12.96 3.06
CA LEU A 189 -11.93 13.89 1.94
C LEU A 189 -13.13 14.85 1.82
N THR A 190 -14.28 14.44 2.33
CA THR A 190 -15.56 15.15 2.18
C THR A 190 -16.12 15.63 3.52
N TYR A 191 -15.40 15.42 4.62
CA TYR A 191 -15.84 15.77 5.96
C TYR A 191 -15.36 17.16 6.37
N ASP A 192 -16.30 18.00 6.78
CA ASP A 192 -16.04 19.30 7.37
C ASP A 192 -15.96 19.17 8.90
N PHE A 193 -14.76 19.37 9.44
CA PHE A 193 -14.48 19.28 10.88
C PHE A 193 -15.01 20.45 11.70
N ILE A 194 -15.28 21.60 11.07
CA ILE A 194 -15.81 22.79 11.74
C ILE A 194 -17.31 22.64 11.88
N ASN A 195 -17.96 22.25 10.79
CA ASN A 195 -19.40 22.12 10.72
C ASN A 195 -19.92 20.75 11.16
N ASP A 196 -19.07 19.74 11.37
CA ASP A 196 -19.48 18.37 11.65
C ASP A 196 -20.49 17.83 10.62
N SER A 197 -20.12 17.96 9.34
CA SER A 197 -20.97 17.62 8.21
C SER A 197 -20.20 16.96 7.08
N TRP A 198 -20.87 16.09 6.32
CA TRP A 198 -20.33 15.53 5.07
C TRP A 198 -20.95 16.24 3.87
N THR A 199 -20.14 16.47 2.85
CA THR A 199 -20.62 16.99 1.57
C THR A 199 -20.48 15.94 0.49
N LEU A 200 -21.61 15.44 -0.01
CA LEU A 200 -21.65 14.45 -1.08
C LEU A 200 -21.95 15.13 -2.42
N VAL A 201 -21.05 15.00 -3.39
CA VAL A 201 -21.32 15.43 -4.76
C VAL A 201 -21.98 14.28 -5.54
N MET A 202 -23.14 14.59 -6.11
CA MET A 202 -23.97 13.70 -6.94
C MET A 202 -23.68 13.89 -8.44
N ASP A 203 -24.21 13.01 -9.28
CA ASP A 203 -23.95 13.02 -10.73
C ASP A 203 -24.51 14.24 -11.47
N ASN A 204 -25.55 14.85 -10.91
CA ASN A 204 -26.16 16.08 -11.43
C ASN A 204 -25.41 17.35 -10.97
N ASN A 205 -24.17 17.21 -10.48
CA ASN A 205 -23.36 18.25 -9.86
C ASN A 205 -23.99 18.94 -8.63
N GLN A 206 -25.11 18.44 -8.09
CA GLN A 206 -25.61 18.92 -6.82
C GLN A 206 -24.74 18.38 -5.69
N SER A 207 -24.41 19.27 -4.74
CA SER A 207 -23.79 18.87 -3.48
C SER A 207 -24.86 18.74 -2.42
N ILE A 208 -24.84 17.64 -1.67
CA ILE A 208 -25.77 17.35 -0.59
C ILE A 208 -25.00 17.42 0.72
N LEU A 209 -25.48 18.26 1.63
CA LEU A 209 -24.94 18.38 2.98
C LEU A 209 -25.66 17.39 3.88
N LEU A 210 -24.89 16.48 4.48
CA LEU A 210 -25.37 15.51 5.44
C LEU A 210 -24.90 15.91 6.85
N ARG A 211 -25.88 16.21 7.71
CA ARG A 211 -25.70 16.35 9.16
C ARG A 211 -26.50 15.27 9.86
N PHE A 212 -25.86 14.54 10.75
CA PHE A 212 -26.51 13.49 11.53
C PHE A 212 -26.84 14.03 12.92
N SER A 213 -28.13 14.16 13.21
CA SER A 213 -28.68 14.66 14.48
C SER A 213 -29.80 13.77 15.06
N ASN A 214 -29.91 12.51 14.60
CA ASN A 214 -30.94 11.56 15.03
C ASN A 214 -30.41 10.48 15.98
N LEU A 215 -31.09 10.30 17.12
CA LEU A 215 -30.71 9.43 18.24
C LEU A 215 -30.51 7.94 17.89
N GLU A 216 -31.21 7.40 16.89
CA GLU A 216 -31.20 5.96 16.58
C GLU A 216 -29.85 5.46 16.02
N TYR A 217 -29.15 6.30 15.26
CA TYR A 217 -27.86 5.98 14.63
C TYR A 217 -26.72 6.84 15.15
N ASP A 218 -26.98 7.71 16.13
CA ASP A 218 -26.06 8.75 16.57
C ASP A 218 -24.72 8.19 17.05
N TYR A 219 -24.70 7.03 17.71
CA TYR A 219 -23.44 6.42 18.17
C TYR A 219 -22.59 5.85 17.02
N VAL A 220 -23.18 5.32 15.93
CA VAL A 220 -22.42 4.84 14.76
C VAL A 220 -21.79 6.05 14.05
N PHE A 221 -22.56 7.11 13.87
CA PHE A 221 -22.06 8.35 13.28
C PHE A 221 -21.04 9.02 14.19
N ALA A 222 -21.25 9.05 15.51
CA ALA A 222 -20.28 9.57 16.47
C ALA A 222 -18.97 8.76 16.45
N ALA A 223 -19.04 7.43 16.36
CA ALA A 223 -17.86 6.59 16.19
C ALA A 223 -17.11 6.92 14.89
N HIS A 224 -17.84 7.10 13.78
CA HIS A 224 -17.24 7.50 12.51
C HIS A 224 -16.61 8.91 12.59
N LYS A 225 -17.30 9.90 13.18
CA LYS A 225 -16.75 11.25 13.44
C LYS A 225 -15.47 11.19 14.27
N ASN A 226 -15.46 10.38 15.33
CA ASN A 226 -14.29 10.22 16.19
C ASN A 226 -13.12 9.60 15.43
N TYR A 227 -13.37 8.59 14.60
CA TYR A 227 -12.37 8.04 13.70
C TYR A 227 -11.84 9.10 12.71
N LEU A 228 -12.73 9.87 12.06
CA LEU A 228 -12.34 10.91 11.10
C LEU A 228 -11.47 11.99 11.73
N ARG A 229 -11.74 12.38 12.98
CA ARG A 229 -10.90 13.32 13.73
C ARG A 229 -9.52 12.76 14.06
N LYS A 230 -9.38 11.43 14.24
CA LYS A 230 -8.07 10.79 14.44
C LYS A 230 -7.29 10.78 13.13
N ILE A 231 -7.82 10.16 12.06
CA ILE A 231 -7.12 10.09 10.77
C ILE A 231 -6.85 11.48 10.18
N GLY A 232 -7.79 12.42 10.36
CA GLY A 232 -7.66 13.82 9.94
C GLY A 232 -6.42 14.53 10.47
N LYS A 233 -5.96 14.17 11.68
CA LYS A 233 -4.72 14.70 12.29
C LYS A 233 -3.45 14.04 11.78
N GLU A 234 -3.55 12.85 11.19
CA GLU A 234 -2.41 12.01 10.85
C GLU A 234 -2.05 12.06 9.36
N TRP A 235 -3.02 12.24 8.46
CA TRP A 235 -2.77 12.18 7.01
C TRP A 235 -2.24 13.49 6.39
N ASP A 236 -2.23 14.61 7.13
CA ASP A 236 -1.73 15.94 6.70
C ASP A 236 -2.34 16.47 5.38
N SER A 237 -3.56 16.09 5.04
CA SER A 237 -4.17 16.43 3.74
C SER A 237 -3.34 15.99 2.53
N ASP A 238 -2.52 14.94 2.70
CA ASP A 238 -1.69 14.39 1.63
C ASP A 238 -2.42 13.22 0.94
N PRO A 239 -2.90 13.40 -0.31
CA PRO A 239 -3.67 12.37 -1.00
C PRO A 239 -2.87 11.07 -1.20
N TYR A 240 -1.54 11.16 -1.33
CA TYR A 240 -0.69 10.00 -1.53
C TYR A 240 -0.61 9.09 -0.30
N ILE A 241 -0.70 9.67 0.92
CA ILE A 241 -0.79 8.89 2.15
C ILE A 241 -2.10 8.11 2.17
N LEU A 242 -3.22 8.78 1.85
CA LEU A 242 -4.54 8.14 1.82
C LEU A 242 -4.63 7.03 0.76
N ASP A 243 -4.01 7.24 -0.39
CA ASP A 243 -3.94 6.24 -1.46
C ASP A 243 -3.14 5.00 -1.04
N LEU A 244 -2.02 5.20 -0.36
CA LEU A 244 -1.22 4.11 0.20
C LEU A 244 -1.99 3.35 1.30
N LEU A 245 -2.71 4.05 2.18
CA LEU A 245 -3.58 3.41 3.16
C LEU A 245 -4.71 2.63 2.48
N THR A 246 -5.28 3.15 1.40
CA THR A 246 -6.32 2.47 0.61
C THR A 246 -5.82 1.13 0.09
N ALA A 247 -4.60 1.09 -0.44
CA ALA A 247 -3.98 -0.16 -0.86
C ALA A 247 -3.71 -1.13 0.32
N ILE A 248 -3.26 -0.62 1.47
CA ILE A 248 -3.01 -1.45 2.67
C ILE A 248 -4.30 -2.10 3.18
N VAL A 249 -5.42 -1.36 3.19
CA VAL A 249 -6.74 -1.86 3.59
C VAL A 249 -7.30 -2.85 2.56
N LEU A 250 -7.12 -2.58 1.25
CA LEU A 250 -7.56 -3.45 0.16
C LEU A 250 -6.87 -4.82 0.25
N PHE A 251 -5.55 -4.84 0.40
CA PHE A 251 -4.76 -6.08 0.46
C PHE A 251 -4.64 -6.63 1.89
N ASN A 252 -5.74 -6.78 2.63
CA ASN A 252 -5.69 -7.34 3.98
C ASN A 252 -5.70 -8.89 3.96
N PRO A 253 -4.67 -9.58 4.48
CA PRO A 253 -4.60 -11.05 4.47
C PRO A 253 -5.54 -11.73 5.47
N ASP A 254 -6.14 -10.97 6.39
CA ASP A 254 -7.06 -11.47 7.41
C ASP A 254 -8.51 -11.51 6.91
N ARG A 255 -8.77 -11.20 5.62
CA ARG A 255 -10.12 -11.34 5.05
C ARG A 255 -10.60 -12.80 5.10
N PRO A 256 -11.90 -13.02 5.38
CA PRO A 256 -12.51 -14.34 5.25
C PRO A 256 -12.38 -14.90 3.83
N ASN A 257 -12.39 -16.24 3.72
CA ASN A 257 -12.45 -16.99 2.45
C ASN A 257 -11.30 -16.76 1.45
N LEU A 258 -10.18 -16.17 1.88
CA LEU A 258 -8.98 -16.07 1.07
C LEU A 258 -8.31 -17.44 0.88
N ILE A 259 -8.00 -17.76 -0.37
CA ILE A 259 -7.25 -18.93 -0.82
C ILE A 259 -5.75 -18.67 -0.68
N HIS A 260 -5.22 -17.56 -1.24
CA HIS A 260 -3.78 -17.29 -1.27
C HIS A 260 -3.35 -16.16 -0.31
N LYS A 261 -3.57 -16.37 1.00
CA LYS A 261 -3.26 -15.37 2.05
C LYS A 261 -1.84 -14.83 2.01
N ASP A 262 -0.84 -15.67 1.70
CA ASP A 262 0.55 -15.24 1.62
C ASP A 262 0.81 -14.25 0.48
N MET A 263 0.12 -14.40 -0.65
CA MET A 263 0.23 -13.48 -1.78
C MET A 263 -0.37 -12.11 -1.42
N VAL A 264 -1.54 -12.11 -0.76
CA VAL A 264 -2.19 -10.89 -0.26
C VAL A 264 -1.30 -10.19 0.76
N LYS A 265 -0.79 -10.93 1.75
CA LYS A 265 0.13 -10.42 2.78
C LYS A 265 1.38 -9.79 2.16
N LEU A 266 1.94 -10.39 1.12
CA LEU A 266 3.09 -9.83 0.40
C LEU A 266 2.76 -8.48 -0.24
N GLN A 267 1.56 -8.34 -0.85
CA GLN A 267 1.13 -7.06 -1.41
C GLN A 267 0.91 -6.02 -0.32
N GLN A 268 0.25 -6.39 0.79
CA GLN A 268 0.07 -5.48 1.93
C GLN A 268 1.40 -4.94 2.45
N GLN A 269 2.36 -5.84 2.69
CA GLN A 269 3.69 -5.50 3.18
C GLN A 269 4.46 -4.60 2.20
N MET A 270 4.24 -4.75 0.90
CA MET A 270 4.81 -3.85 -0.11
C MET A 270 4.27 -2.43 0.05
N TYR A 271 2.95 -2.25 0.19
CA TYR A 271 2.37 -0.91 0.36
C TYR A 271 2.70 -0.29 1.73
N MET A 272 2.80 -1.10 2.79
CA MET A 272 3.31 -0.63 4.09
C MET A 272 4.77 -0.15 4.00
N TYR A 273 5.61 -0.88 3.27
CA TYR A 273 6.99 -0.47 2.99
C TYR A 273 7.04 0.84 2.19
N LEU A 274 6.22 0.97 1.14
CA LEU A 274 6.13 2.18 0.34
C LEU A 274 5.66 3.39 1.17
N LEU A 275 4.69 3.20 2.06
CA LEU A 275 4.26 4.23 3.01
C LEU A 275 5.40 4.66 3.93
N GLN A 276 6.11 3.70 4.53
CA GLN A 276 7.26 4.02 5.38
C GLN A 276 8.35 4.80 4.61
N ARG A 277 8.63 4.41 3.37
CA ARG A 277 9.59 5.10 2.49
C ARG A 277 9.11 6.50 2.13
N TYR A 278 7.83 6.65 1.79
CA TYR A 278 7.23 7.94 1.47
C TYR A 278 7.31 8.92 2.63
N LEU A 279 6.93 8.48 3.83
CA LEU A 279 7.02 9.29 5.05
C LEU A 279 8.46 9.66 5.41
N LEU A 280 9.41 8.74 5.22
CA LEU A 280 10.82 9.01 5.47
C LEU A 280 11.38 10.06 4.51
N LEU A 281 11.01 10.02 3.23
CA LEU A 281 11.47 11.01 2.24
C LEU A 281 10.83 12.40 2.46
N LYS A 282 9.60 12.45 2.95
CA LYS A 282 8.89 13.72 3.27
C LYS A 282 9.35 14.32 4.60
N SER A 283 9.82 13.49 5.54
CA SER A 283 10.25 13.94 6.86
C SER A 283 11.75 14.23 6.92
N LYS A 284 12.14 15.23 7.73
CA LYS A 284 13.55 15.48 8.06
C LYS A 284 14.08 14.56 9.16
N SER A 285 13.20 13.84 9.86
CA SER A 285 13.54 13.01 11.03
C SER A 285 13.03 11.58 10.86
N GLU A 286 13.95 10.62 10.91
CA GLU A 286 13.62 9.20 10.84
C GLU A 286 12.71 8.78 12.00
N CYS A 287 12.95 9.29 13.21
CA CYS A 287 12.12 9.00 14.39
C CYS A 287 10.67 9.46 14.18
N HIS A 288 10.49 10.69 13.69
CA HIS A 288 9.16 11.25 13.45
C HIS A 288 8.42 10.50 12.34
N SER A 289 9.12 10.10 11.27
CA SER A 289 8.53 9.30 10.19
C SER A 289 8.03 7.93 10.66
N LYS A 290 8.79 7.26 11.56
CA LYS A 290 8.39 5.98 12.15
C LYS A 290 7.21 6.13 13.08
N GLU A 291 7.20 7.15 13.92
CA GLU A 291 6.08 7.44 14.81
C GLU A 291 4.80 7.72 14.01
N LYS A 292 4.89 8.57 12.99
CA LYS A 292 3.77 8.86 12.10
C LYS A 292 3.26 7.60 11.38
N PHE A 293 4.16 6.74 10.89
CA PHE A 293 3.79 5.46 10.30
C PHE A 293 2.97 4.59 11.27
N LEU A 294 3.43 4.46 12.52
CA LEU A 294 2.70 3.69 13.54
C LEU A 294 1.35 4.32 13.89
N ARG A 295 1.26 5.64 13.99
CA ARG A 295 -0.01 6.34 14.22
C ARG A 295 -1.01 6.11 13.09
N LEU A 296 -0.57 6.17 11.83
CA LEU A 296 -1.41 5.84 10.68
C LEU A 296 -1.88 4.37 10.73
N LEU A 297 -1.01 3.41 11.07
CA LEU A 297 -1.44 2.01 11.21
C LEU A 297 -2.44 1.81 12.36
N ASN A 298 -2.28 2.52 13.47
CA ASN A 298 -3.25 2.49 14.57
C ASN A 298 -4.62 3.00 14.12
N THR A 299 -4.67 4.02 13.24
CA THR A 299 -5.95 4.44 12.66
C THR A 299 -6.60 3.35 11.82
N LEU A 300 -5.84 2.50 11.13
CA LEU A 300 -6.42 1.36 10.41
C LEU A 300 -7.03 0.32 11.35
N HIS A 301 -6.46 0.13 12.53
CA HIS A 301 -7.08 -0.72 13.55
C HIS A 301 -8.39 -0.11 14.09
N ASP A 302 -8.40 1.19 14.38
CA ASP A 302 -9.63 1.90 14.77
C ASP A 302 -10.73 1.78 13.69
N LEU A 303 -10.32 1.82 12.40
CA LEU A 303 -11.20 1.66 11.23
C LEU A 303 -11.90 0.30 11.24
N GLU A 304 -11.16 -0.79 11.47
CA GLU A 304 -11.72 -2.15 11.54
C GLU A 304 -12.74 -2.27 12.67
N GLU A 305 -12.43 -1.75 13.85
CA GLU A 305 -13.31 -1.84 15.03
C GLU A 305 -14.63 -1.09 14.84
N PHE A 306 -14.62 0.15 14.33
CA PHE A 306 -15.89 0.84 14.11
C PHE A 306 -16.67 0.26 12.93
N ASN A 307 -16.01 -0.29 11.90
CA ASN A 307 -16.74 -0.92 10.80
C ASN A 307 -17.46 -2.18 11.25
N LYS A 308 -16.88 -2.99 12.15
CA LYS A 308 -17.59 -4.12 12.79
C LYS A 308 -18.86 -3.64 13.50
N LEU A 309 -18.78 -2.53 14.24
CA LEU A 309 -19.93 -1.92 14.90
C LEU A 309 -20.99 -1.47 13.88
N LYS A 310 -20.59 -0.75 12.82
CA LYS A 310 -21.46 -0.27 11.74
C LYS A 310 -22.22 -1.42 11.07
N MET A 311 -21.51 -2.48 10.71
CA MET A 311 -22.06 -3.67 10.04
C MET A 311 -23.11 -4.37 10.91
N THR A 312 -22.82 -4.56 12.20
CA THR A 312 -23.75 -5.17 13.17
C THR A 312 -25.08 -4.41 13.22
N LYS A 313 -25.04 -3.10 13.01
CA LYS A 313 -26.20 -2.21 13.13
C LYS A 313 -26.98 -2.04 11.84
N CYS A 314 -26.30 -1.99 10.69
CA CYS A 314 -26.97 -2.12 9.39
C CYS A 314 -27.80 -3.40 9.31
N ALA A 315 -27.28 -4.53 9.80
CA ALA A 315 -28.00 -5.80 9.84
C ALA A 315 -29.23 -5.82 10.77
N GLN A 316 -29.29 -4.92 11.76
CA GLN A 316 -30.40 -4.81 12.73
C GLN A 316 -31.48 -3.80 12.28
N SER A 317 -31.20 -2.97 11.29
CA SER A 317 -32.11 -1.93 10.83
C SER A 317 -33.26 -2.52 10.01
N ARG A 318 -34.50 -2.24 10.42
CA ARG A 318 -35.72 -2.71 9.73
C ARG A 318 -35.97 -2.03 8.37
N ASN A 319 -35.37 -0.86 8.14
CA ASN A 319 -35.60 -0.04 6.93
C ASN A 319 -34.47 -0.14 5.90
N ALA A 320 -33.39 -0.87 6.22
CA ALA A 320 -32.22 -1.05 5.36
C ALA A 320 -32.32 -2.08 4.18
N PRO A 321 -33.42 -2.82 3.92
CA PRO A 321 -33.46 -3.71 2.75
C PRO A 321 -33.74 -3.03 1.40
N GLU A 322 -34.67 -2.06 1.33
CA GLU A 322 -35.19 -1.58 0.03
C GLU A 322 -34.25 -0.60 -0.70
N ALA A 323 -33.55 0.26 0.03
CA ALA A 323 -32.65 1.26 -0.55
C ALA A 323 -31.32 0.68 -1.06
N PHE A 324 -30.97 -0.55 -0.67
CA PHE A 324 -29.71 -1.17 -1.07
C PHE A 324 -29.86 -1.87 -2.43
N GLY A 325 -29.12 -1.36 -3.41
CA GLY A 325 -28.95 -2.03 -4.70
C GLY A 325 -28.29 -3.40 -4.59
N PRO A 326 -28.32 -4.20 -5.67
CA PRO A 326 -27.89 -5.61 -5.65
C PRO A 326 -26.43 -5.80 -5.20
N LEU A 327 -25.53 -4.91 -5.62
CA LEU A 327 -24.11 -4.96 -5.25
C LEU A 327 -23.89 -4.75 -3.74
N LEU A 328 -24.61 -3.78 -3.16
CA LEU A 328 -24.48 -3.48 -1.74
C LEU A 328 -25.09 -4.62 -0.88
N ARG A 329 -26.18 -5.24 -1.34
CA ARG A 329 -26.74 -6.44 -0.72
C ARG A 329 -25.75 -7.61 -0.74
N GLU A 330 -25.08 -7.85 -1.86
CA GLU A 330 -24.05 -8.89 -1.98
C GLU A 330 -22.87 -8.64 -1.03
N ILE A 331 -22.41 -7.39 -0.90
CA ILE A 331 -21.32 -7.01 -0.01
C ILE A 331 -21.70 -7.14 1.46
N LEU A 332 -22.94 -6.78 1.80
CA LEU A 332 -23.46 -6.83 3.16
C LEU A 332 -24.01 -8.21 3.57
N ASP A 333 -23.97 -9.21 2.67
CA ASP A 333 -24.59 -10.53 2.87
C ASP A 333 -26.09 -10.46 3.21
N ILE A 334 -26.80 -9.51 2.62
CA ILE A 334 -28.25 -9.35 2.77
C ILE A 334 -28.93 -10.23 1.71
N SER A 335 -29.70 -11.22 2.16
CA SER A 335 -30.50 -12.09 1.27
C SER A 335 -31.49 -11.26 0.45
N ASN A 336 -31.57 -11.53 -0.85
CA ASN A 336 -32.45 -10.85 -1.79
C ASN A 336 -33.94 -11.03 -1.51
#